data_AF-A0A239M4M0-F1
#
_entry.id   AF-A0A239M4M0-F1
#
_cell.length_a   1.000
_cell.length_b   1.000
_cell.length_c   1.000
_cell.angle_alpha   90.00
_cell.angle_beta   90.00
_cell.angle_gamma   90.00
#
_symmetry.space_group_name_H-M   'P 1'
#
loop_
_entity.id
_entity.type
_entity.pdbx_description
1 polymer ?
#
loop_
_entity_poly.entity_id
_entity_poly.type
_entity_poly.pdbx_seq_one_letter_code
_entity_poly.pdbx_strand_id
1 'polypeptide(L)'
;MHVGAQHPDTPVGIDLPTLRQALVAEFPGSEIVTVAGCGIGDSDVSGIATAVRAALDADVVVAALGDRAGLFGRGTSGEGCDAETLTRPGVQQRLLDALLDTGTPVVLTLPAGRPYALGRAVAHLGACCPR
;
A
#
# COMPACT_ATOMS: atom_id res chain seq x y z
N MET A 1 -24.68 12.75 18.18
CA MET A 1 -23.71 13.61 18.88
C MET A 1 -22.32 13.08 18.54
N HIS A 2 -21.40 13.94 18.09
CA HIS A 2 -20.02 13.53 17.80
C HIS A 2 -19.22 13.43 19.10
N VAL A 3 -18.32 12.44 19.21
CA VAL A 3 -17.56 12.13 20.44
C VAL A 3 -16.73 13.32 20.95
N GLY A 4 -16.25 14.18 20.05
CA GLY A 4 -15.48 15.37 20.43
C GLY A 4 -16.23 16.35 21.34
N ALA A 5 -17.57 16.37 21.34
CA ALA A 5 -18.36 17.22 22.21
C ALA A 5 -18.26 16.83 23.71
N GLN A 6 -17.83 15.60 24.00
CA GLN A 6 -17.64 15.08 25.35
C GLN A 6 -16.19 15.19 25.84
N HIS A 7 -15.25 15.62 24.97
CA HIS A 7 -13.82 15.72 25.28
C HIS A 7 -13.21 17.02 24.71
N PRO A 8 -13.55 18.18 25.26
CA PRO A 8 -13.12 19.49 24.73
C PRO A 8 -11.61 19.76 24.90
N ASP A 9 -10.96 19.10 25.86
CA ASP A 9 -9.52 19.24 26.12
C ASP A 9 -8.65 18.39 25.18
N THR A 10 -9.26 17.49 24.41
CA THR A 10 -8.54 16.69 23.40
C THR A 10 -8.34 17.54 22.15
N PRO A 11 -7.09 17.76 21.69
CA PRO A 11 -6.82 18.49 20.46
C PRO A 11 -7.60 17.90 19.29
N VAL A 12 -8.12 18.77 18.42
CA VAL A 12 -8.81 18.32 17.20
C VAL A 12 -7.78 17.75 16.25
N GLY A 13 -7.94 16.47 15.94
CA GLY A 13 -7.12 15.76 14.96
C GLY A 13 -6.04 14.89 15.59
N ILE A 14 -5.59 13.93 14.79
CA ILE A 14 -4.43 13.09 15.08
C ILE A 14 -3.45 13.28 13.93
N ASP A 15 -2.15 13.26 14.23
CA ASP A 15 -1.17 13.27 13.16
C ASP A 15 -1.21 11.93 12.41
N LEU A 16 -1.25 12.00 11.09
CA LEU A 16 -1.38 10.84 10.20
C LEU A 16 -0.27 10.90 9.15
N PRO A 17 0.99 10.64 9.54
CA PRO A 17 2.09 10.63 8.59
C PRO A 17 1.86 9.55 7.54
N THR A 18 2.17 9.89 6.30
CA THR A 18 2.28 8.90 5.23
C THR A 18 3.39 7.89 5.54
N LEU A 19 3.31 6.70 4.93
CA LEU A 19 4.37 5.70 5.04
C LEU A 19 5.75 6.28 4.69
N ARG A 20 5.82 7.13 3.64
CA ARG A 20 7.06 7.83 3.27
C ARG A 20 7.56 8.72 4.40
N GLN A 21 6.70 9.53 5.01
CA GLN A 21 7.10 10.41 6.12
C GLN A 21 7.62 9.61 7.31
N ALA A 22 6.94 8.52 7.66
CA ALA A 22 7.39 7.63 8.72
C ALA A 22 8.76 6.99 8.41
N LEU A 23 8.96 6.49 7.18
CA LEU A 23 10.23 5.88 6.76
C LEU A 23 11.39 6.88 6.76
N VAL A 24 11.18 8.11 6.28
CA VAL A 24 12.22 9.15 6.30
C VAL A 24 12.59 9.55 7.73
N ALA A 25 11.61 9.62 8.64
CA ALA A 25 11.85 9.95 10.03
C ALA A 25 12.61 8.83 10.78
N GLU A 26 12.24 7.57 10.53
CA GLU A 26 12.84 6.40 11.17
C GLU A 26 14.24 6.08 10.62
N PHE A 27 14.47 6.29 9.32
CA PHE A 27 15.72 5.95 8.64
C PHE A 27 16.39 7.17 7.97
N PRO A 28 16.83 8.18 8.73
CA PRO A 28 17.37 9.43 8.18
C PRO A 28 18.69 9.25 7.42
N GLY A 29 19.41 8.13 7.63
CA GLY A 29 20.64 7.79 6.93
C GLY A 29 20.45 7.03 5.62
N SER A 30 19.21 6.66 5.29
CA SER A 30 18.89 5.89 4.09
C SER A 30 18.38 6.79 2.96
N GLU A 31 18.70 6.45 1.72
CA GLU A 31 18.08 7.08 0.56
C GLU A 31 16.66 6.50 0.36
N ILE A 32 15.65 7.37 0.38
CA ILE A 32 14.25 6.98 0.21
C ILE A 32 13.72 7.47 -1.14
N VAL A 33 13.71 6.57 -2.12
CA VAL A 33 13.10 6.80 -3.45
C VAL A 33 11.64 6.37 -3.43
N THR A 34 10.75 7.20 -3.98
CA THR A 34 9.31 6.89 -4.06
C THR A 34 8.86 6.84 -5.51
N VAL A 35 8.21 5.75 -5.90
CA VAL A 35 7.61 5.56 -7.21
C VAL A 35 6.15 5.16 -7.02
N ALA A 36 5.22 5.79 -7.74
CA ALA A 36 3.80 5.49 -7.61
C ALA A 36 3.46 4.07 -8.09
N GLY A 37 4.11 3.61 -9.17
CA GLY A 37 3.96 2.27 -9.73
C GLY A 37 2.63 2.06 -10.48
N CYS A 38 1.50 2.17 -9.78
CA CYS A 38 0.16 2.09 -10.37
C CYS A 38 -0.89 2.80 -9.49
N GLY A 39 -2.09 3.01 -10.04
CA GLY A 39 -3.25 3.42 -9.26
C GLY A 39 -3.94 2.26 -8.54
N ILE A 40 -4.68 2.55 -7.47
CA ILE A 40 -5.33 1.53 -6.62
C ILE A 40 -6.33 0.67 -7.40
N GLY A 41 -7.20 1.28 -8.21
CA GLY A 41 -8.23 0.58 -8.99
C GLY A 41 -8.02 0.66 -10.50
N ASP A 42 -6.93 1.29 -10.94
CA ASP A 42 -6.72 1.64 -12.34
C ASP A 42 -6.07 0.49 -13.11
N SER A 43 -6.30 0.46 -14.42
CA SER A 43 -5.70 -0.51 -15.34
C SER A 43 -4.40 -0.01 -15.98
N ASP A 44 -3.92 1.18 -15.60
CA ASP A 44 -2.70 1.76 -16.14
C ASP A 44 -1.45 1.02 -15.63
N VAL A 45 -0.68 0.49 -16.56
CA VAL A 45 0.56 -0.27 -16.32
C VAL A 45 1.82 0.55 -16.62
N SER A 46 1.68 1.80 -17.06
CA SER A 46 2.79 2.65 -17.51
C SER A 46 3.88 2.86 -16.44
N GLY A 47 3.49 2.89 -15.16
CA GLY A 47 4.41 3.07 -14.03
C GLY A 47 5.18 1.82 -13.59
N ILE A 48 4.82 0.63 -14.09
CA ILE A 48 5.44 -0.63 -13.64
C ILE A 48 6.92 -0.69 -14.03
N ALA A 49 7.27 -0.31 -15.26
CA ALA A 49 8.67 -0.34 -15.72
C ALA A 49 9.58 0.57 -14.88
N THR A 50 9.06 1.75 -14.50
CA THR A 50 9.78 2.69 -13.62
C THR A 50 9.96 2.11 -12.23
N ALA A 51 8.94 1.45 -11.67
CA ALA A 51 9.04 0.80 -10.36
C ALA A 51 10.03 -0.36 -10.36
N VAL A 52 10.05 -1.18 -11.42
CA VAL A 52 11.03 -2.26 -11.59
C VAL A 52 12.46 -1.73 -11.65
N ARG A 53 12.70 -0.65 -12.40
CA ARG A 53 14.03 -0.01 -12.41
C ARG A 53 14.46 0.45 -11.02
N ALA A 54 13.59 1.16 -10.31
CA ALA A 54 13.89 1.62 -8.97
C ALA A 54 14.14 0.46 -7.99
N ALA A 55 13.43 -0.66 -8.15
CA ALA A 55 13.64 -1.85 -7.34
C ALA A 55 15.02 -2.47 -7.58
N LEU A 56 15.45 -2.59 -8.84
CA LEU A 56 16.76 -3.14 -9.20
C LEU A 56 17.94 -2.31 -8.67
N ASP A 57 17.73 -1.01 -8.44
CA ASP A 57 18.72 -0.09 -7.89
C ASP A 57 18.69 -0.02 -6.34
N ALA A 58 17.75 -0.72 -5.68
CA ALA A 58 17.51 -0.63 -4.24
C ALA A 58 17.96 -1.89 -3.48
N ASP A 59 18.37 -1.72 -2.22
CA ASP A 59 18.66 -2.85 -1.32
C ASP A 59 17.39 -3.56 -0.83
N VAL A 60 16.29 -2.83 -0.71
CA VAL A 60 14.98 -3.31 -0.24
C VAL A 60 13.85 -2.49 -0.83
N VAL A 61 12.75 -3.16 -1.18
CA VAL A 61 11.52 -2.52 -1.66
C VAL A 61 10.45 -2.60 -0.60
N VAL A 62 9.92 -1.45 -0.19
CA VAL A 62 8.69 -1.38 0.62
C VAL A 62 7.51 -1.11 -0.32
N ALA A 63 6.72 -2.15 -0.59
CA ALA A 63 5.55 -2.06 -1.46
C ALA A 63 4.29 -1.74 -0.63
N ALA A 64 3.66 -0.59 -0.88
CA ALA A 64 2.39 -0.21 -0.26
C ALA A 64 1.24 -0.44 -1.23
N LEU A 65 0.58 -1.59 -1.10
CA LEU A 65 -0.50 -2.04 -1.99
C LEU A 65 -1.72 -2.43 -1.15
N GLY A 66 -2.91 -2.12 -1.61
CA GLY A 66 -4.12 -2.41 -0.83
C GLY A 66 -5.32 -1.60 -1.27
N ASP A 67 -6.08 -1.14 -0.28
CA ASP A 67 -7.38 -0.52 -0.49
C ASP A 67 -7.37 1.00 -0.41
N ARG A 68 -8.36 1.59 -1.08
CA ARG A 68 -8.86 2.92 -0.76
C ARG A 68 -10.15 2.80 0.03
N ALA A 69 -10.13 3.17 1.31
CA ALA A 69 -11.34 3.25 2.11
C ALA A 69 -12.30 4.30 1.52
N GLY A 70 -13.58 3.97 1.43
CA GLY A 70 -14.62 4.87 0.95
C GLY A 70 -16.02 4.43 1.40
N LEU A 71 -17.00 5.28 1.13
CA LEU A 71 -18.41 5.01 1.40
C LEU A 71 -19.20 5.10 0.09
N PHE A 72 -20.26 4.31 0.00
CA PHE A 72 -21.23 4.32 -1.09
C PHE A 72 -20.59 4.11 -2.47
N GLY A 73 -19.70 3.12 -2.58
CA GLY A 73 -19.04 2.72 -3.82
C GLY A 73 -17.90 3.64 -4.28
N ARG A 74 -17.50 4.62 -3.48
CA ARG A 74 -16.40 5.57 -3.82
C ARG A 74 -15.00 5.07 -3.43
N GLY A 75 -14.90 3.88 -2.86
CA GLY A 75 -13.65 3.21 -2.47
C GLY A 75 -13.60 1.77 -2.96
N THR A 76 -12.51 1.07 -2.66
CA THR A 76 -12.38 -0.38 -2.89
C THR A 76 -12.73 -1.21 -1.64
N SER A 77 -12.92 -0.53 -0.51
CA SER A 77 -13.43 -1.11 0.73
C SER A 77 -14.25 -0.08 1.52
N GLY A 78 -15.00 -0.54 2.51
CA GLY A 78 -15.93 0.27 3.30
C GLY A 78 -17.40 0.04 2.94
N GLU A 79 -18.29 0.83 3.53
CA GLU A 79 -19.75 0.66 3.39
C GLU A 79 -20.19 0.84 1.93
N GLY A 80 -20.93 -0.13 1.40
CA GLY A 80 -21.38 -0.11 0.00
C GLY A 80 -20.26 -0.26 -1.03
N CYS A 81 -19.07 -0.72 -0.62
CA CYS A 81 -17.93 -1.04 -1.49
C CYS A 81 -17.70 -2.57 -1.48
N ASP A 82 -18.66 -3.30 -2.06
CA ASP A 82 -18.61 -4.77 -2.17
C ASP A 82 -17.67 -5.21 -3.30
N ALA A 83 -17.08 -6.40 -3.13
CA ALA A 83 -16.19 -7.00 -4.12
C ALA A 83 -16.56 -8.47 -4.31
N GLU A 84 -16.68 -8.89 -5.57
CA GLU A 84 -17.02 -10.27 -5.93
C GLU A 84 -15.81 -11.22 -5.85
N THR A 85 -14.60 -10.67 -5.76
CA THR A 85 -13.34 -11.42 -5.70
C THR A 85 -12.40 -10.87 -4.63
N LEU A 86 -11.47 -11.71 -4.19
CA LEU A 86 -10.40 -11.34 -3.24
C LEU A 86 -9.05 -11.13 -3.95
N THR A 87 -9.08 -10.81 -5.25
CA THR A 87 -7.90 -10.34 -5.98
C THR A 87 -7.68 -8.85 -5.70
N ARG A 88 -6.43 -8.39 -5.76
CA ARG A 88 -6.15 -6.97 -5.52
C ARG A 88 -6.79 -6.11 -6.64
N PRO A 89 -7.33 -4.93 -6.32
CA PRO A 89 -7.94 -4.07 -7.33
C PRO A 89 -6.92 -3.56 -8.36
N GLY A 90 -7.40 -3.29 -9.57
CA GLY A 90 -6.59 -2.75 -10.66
C GLY A 90 -5.42 -3.66 -11.07
N VAL A 91 -4.27 -3.06 -11.32
CA VAL A 91 -3.04 -3.78 -11.73
C VAL A 91 -2.05 -4.01 -10.58
N GLN A 92 -2.45 -3.79 -9.32
CA GLN A 92 -1.57 -3.92 -8.16
C GLN A 92 -0.93 -5.32 -8.03
N GLN A 93 -1.64 -6.38 -8.42
CA GLN A 93 -1.07 -7.73 -8.47
C GLN A 93 0.08 -7.83 -9.47
N ARG A 94 -0.08 -7.26 -10.67
CA ARG A 94 0.96 -7.26 -11.71
C ARG A 94 2.20 -6.47 -11.26
N LEU A 95 2.00 -5.35 -10.58
CA LEU A 95 3.10 -4.59 -10.00
C LEU A 95 3.85 -5.43 -8.96
N LEU A 96 3.15 -6.09 -8.03
CA LEU A 96 3.81 -6.94 -7.03
C LEU A 96 4.60 -8.08 -7.67
N ASP A 97 4.01 -8.78 -8.65
CA ASP A 97 4.68 -9.88 -9.32
C ASP A 97 5.95 -9.41 -10.04
N ALA A 98 5.89 -8.27 -10.73
CA ALA A 98 7.05 -7.67 -11.38
C ALA A 98 8.16 -7.27 -10.39
N LEU A 99 7.80 -6.76 -9.21
CA LEU A 99 8.76 -6.42 -8.16
C LEU A 99 9.43 -7.68 -7.59
N LEU A 100 8.64 -8.74 -7.32
CA LEU A 100 9.18 -10.03 -6.85
C LEU A 100 10.14 -10.66 -7.85
N ASP A 101 9.84 -10.54 -9.15
CA ASP A 101 10.68 -11.08 -10.22
C ASP A 101 12.02 -10.33 -10.38
N THR A 102 12.21 -9.16 -9.74
CA THR A 102 13.53 -8.49 -9.70
C THR A 102 14.55 -9.21 -8.80
N GLY A 103 14.08 -10.05 -7.87
CA GLY A 103 14.92 -10.69 -6.85
C GLY A 103 15.31 -9.77 -5.68
N THR A 104 14.98 -8.48 -5.75
CA THR A 104 15.17 -7.53 -4.64
C THR A 104 14.24 -7.90 -3.48
N PRO A 105 14.71 -7.92 -2.22
CA PRO A 105 13.83 -8.19 -1.07
C PRO A 105 12.63 -7.24 -1.03
N VAL A 106 11.42 -7.79 -1.10
CA VAL A 106 10.17 -7.02 -1.04
C VAL A 106 9.50 -7.19 0.32
N VAL A 107 9.24 -6.07 0.99
CA VAL A 107 8.37 -5.95 2.16
C VAL A 107 7.02 -5.42 1.71
N LEU A 108 5.98 -6.25 1.80
CA LEU A 108 4.62 -5.84 1.46
C LEU A 108 3.93 -5.23 2.68
N THR A 109 3.54 -3.97 2.57
CA THR A 109 2.64 -3.28 3.51
C THR A 109 1.25 -3.25 2.90
N LEU A 110 0.27 -3.81 3.62
CA LEU A 110 -1.06 -4.08 3.07
C LEU A 110 -2.17 -3.31 3.83
N PRO A 111 -2.33 -2.00 3.64
CA PRO A 111 -3.47 -1.26 4.18
C PRO A 111 -4.76 -1.74 3.50
N ALA A 112 -5.39 -2.77 4.06
CA ALA A 112 -6.56 -3.42 3.50
C ALA A 112 -7.77 -3.32 4.45
N GLY A 113 -8.95 -3.15 3.86
CA GLY A 113 -10.23 -3.29 4.56
C GLY A 113 -10.73 -4.73 4.60
N ARG A 114 -10.14 -5.61 3.78
CA ARG A 114 -10.52 -7.03 3.62
C ARG A 114 -9.31 -7.93 3.33
N PRO A 115 -9.42 -9.26 3.50
CA PRO A 115 -8.37 -10.19 3.10
C PRO A 115 -8.14 -10.17 1.58
N TYR A 116 -6.88 -10.30 1.16
CA TYR A 116 -6.50 -10.47 -0.25
C TYR A 116 -5.74 -11.78 -0.45
N ALA A 117 -5.97 -12.44 -1.59
CA ALA A 117 -5.19 -13.60 -1.99
C ALA A 117 -3.74 -13.18 -2.28
N LEU A 118 -2.79 -13.71 -1.51
CA LEU A 118 -1.37 -13.35 -1.66
C LEU A 118 -0.65 -14.16 -2.74
N GLY A 119 -1.16 -15.34 -3.10
CA GLY A 119 -0.61 -16.17 -4.17
C GLY A 119 0.88 -16.47 -3.97
N ARG A 120 1.67 -16.31 -5.04
CA ARG A 120 3.12 -16.58 -5.03
C ARG A 120 3.92 -15.70 -4.06
N ALA A 121 3.38 -14.55 -3.64
CA ALA A 121 4.05 -13.63 -2.74
C ALA A 121 4.41 -14.30 -1.40
N VAL A 122 3.60 -15.26 -0.94
CA VAL A 122 3.87 -16.01 0.31
C VAL A 122 5.23 -16.70 0.30
N ALA A 123 5.70 -17.14 -0.87
CA ALA A 123 6.98 -17.85 -1.00
C ALA A 123 8.18 -16.93 -1.32
N HIS A 124 7.95 -15.66 -1.66
CA HIS A 124 8.98 -14.78 -2.23
C HIS A 124 9.13 -13.44 -1.49
N LEU A 125 8.22 -13.09 -0.58
CA LEU A 125 8.35 -11.88 0.23
C LEU A 125 9.42 -12.05 1.31
N GLY A 126 10.19 -10.99 1.54
CA GLY A 126 11.07 -10.89 2.72
C GLY A 126 10.28 -10.68 4.00
N ALA A 127 9.15 -9.95 3.92
CA ALA A 127 8.17 -9.81 5.00
C ALA A 127 6.80 -9.36 4.46
N CYS A 128 5.74 -9.62 5.23
CA CYS A 128 4.38 -9.13 4.96
C CYS A 128 3.82 -8.50 6.24
N CYS A 129 3.51 -7.20 6.20
CA CYS A 129 2.93 -6.43 7.30
C CYS A 129 1.46 -6.13 6.96
N PRO A 130 0.49 -6.86 7.56
CA PRO A 130 -0.92 -6.71 7.24
C PRO A 130 -1.59 -5.50 7.90
N ARG A 131 -1.02 -4.96 8.99
CA ARG A 131 -1.33 -3.68 9.64
C ARG A 131 -0.17 -3.28 10.55
#